data_AF-A0A365NYV4-F1
#
_entry.id   AF-A0A365NYV4-F1
#
_cell.length_a   1.000
_cell.length_b   1.000
_cell.length_c   1.000
_cell.angle_alpha   90.00
_cell.angle_beta   90.00
_cell.angle_gamma   90.00
#
_symmetry.space_group_name_H-M   'P 1'
#
loop_
_entity.id
_entity.type
_entity.pdbx_description
1 polymer ?
#
loop_
_entity_poly.entity_id
_entity_poly.type
_entity_poly.pdbx_seq_one_letter_code
_entity_poly.pdbx_strand_id
1 'polypeptide(L)'
;MGFKKIGLFLFVIIMTNIIIHFELIPNIQISANSHSANEDYLEILTLLVAIISFAFSIYLIFFKKNKNGFLLLLFALNVALWIPKIFSINCKICSTV
;
A
#
# COMPACT_ATOMS: atom_id res chain seq x y z
N MET A 1 -2.04 -10.22 -25.85
CA MET A 1 -1.93 -9.03 -24.97
C MET A 1 -0.46 -8.63 -24.93
N GLY A 2 -0.06 -7.54 -25.58
CA GLY A 2 1.36 -7.28 -25.93
C GLY A 2 2.29 -7.08 -24.72
N PHE A 3 3.54 -7.51 -24.87
CA PHE A 3 4.63 -7.51 -23.86
C PHE A 3 4.74 -6.21 -23.03
N LYS A 4 4.49 -5.04 -23.66
CA LYS A 4 4.47 -3.73 -23.00
C LYS A 4 3.49 -3.63 -21.81
N LYS A 5 2.33 -4.30 -21.88
CA LYS A 5 1.32 -4.23 -20.80
C LYS A 5 1.70 -5.07 -19.59
N ILE A 6 2.34 -6.22 -19.82
CA ILE A 6 2.86 -7.09 -18.76
C ILE A 6 4.05 -6.43 -18.06
N GLY A 7 4.93 -5.77 -18.81
CA GLY A 7 6.04 -5.00 -18.24
C GLY A 7 5.57 -3.87 -17.32
N LEU A 8 4.57 -3.08 -17.76
CA LEU A 8 4.00 -2.01 -16.93
C LEU A 8 3.34 -2.55 -15.65
N PHE A 9 2.67 -3.71 -15.76
CA PHE A 9 2.05 -4.38 -14.63
C PHE A 9 3.07 -4.82 -13.58
N LEU A 10 4.11 -5.54 -14.00
CA LEU A 10 5.19 -5.97 -13.11
C LEU A 10 5.92 -4.78 -12.50
N PHE A 11 6.14 -3.72 -13.28
CA PHE A 11 6.77 -2.49 -12.81
C PHE A 11 5.99 -1.84 -11.66
N VAL A 12 4.67 -1.70 -11.79
CA VAL A 12 3.82 -1.14 -10.71
C VAL A 12 3.94 -2.00 -9.45
N ILE A 13 3.83 -3.32 -9.57
CA ILE A 13 3.94 -4.22 -8.41
C ILE A 13 5.30 -4.10 -7.73
N ILE A 14 6.39 -4.14 -8.51
CA ILE A 14 7.75 -4.08 -7.97
C ILE A 14 7.99 -2.74 -7.27
N MET A 15 7.65 -1.62 -7.91
CA MET A 15 7.88 -0.30 -7.33
C MET A 15 7.06 -0.07 -6.07
N THR A 16 5.78 -0.48 -6.05
CA THR A 16 4.95 -0.38 -4.84
C THR A 16 5.51 -1.23 -3.70
N ASN A 17 5.99 -2.45 -3.99
CA ASN A 17 6.62 -3.30 -2.98
C ASN A 17 7.90 -2.70 -2.42
N ILE A 18 8.75 -2.13 -3.28
CA ILE A 18 10.00 -1.45 -2.85
C ILE A 18 9.67 -0.27 -1.94
N ILE A 19 8.73 0.59 -2.32
CA ILE A 19 8.33 1.76 -1.53
C ILE A 19 7.79 1.32 -0.16
N ILE A 20 6.88 0.34 -0.13
CA ILE A 20 6.32 -0.15 1.14
C ILE A 20 7.42 -0.74 2.03
N HIS A 21 8.32 -1.52 1.45
CA HIS A 21 9.34 -2.23 2.22
C HIS A 21 10.45 -1.33 2.76
N PHE A 22 10.93 -0.39 1.94
CA PHE A 22 12.11 0.42 2.27
C PHE A 22 11.78 1.82 2.79
N GLU A 23 10.58 2.34 2.58
CA GLU A 23 10.19 3.66 3.07
C GLU A 23 9.08 3.58 4.11
N LEU A 24 7.96 2.94 3.77
CA LEU A 24 6.77 2.96 4.61
C LEU A 24 6.98 2.20 5.93
N ILE A 25 7.42 0.94 5.86
CA ILE A 25 7.64 0.11 7.05
C ILE A 25 8.66 0.73 8.02
N PRO A 26 9.85 1.20 7.56
CA PRO A 26 10.80 1.86 8.45
C PRO A 26 10.25 3.13 9.11
N ASN A 27 9.49 3.94 8.37
CA ASN A 27 8.89 5.15 8.93
C ASN A 27 7.87 4.83 10.04
N ILE A 28 7.02 3.82 9.82
CA ILE A 28 6.08 3.34 10.84
C ILE A 28 6.85 2.80 12.05
N GLN A 29 7.92 2.02 11.83
CA GLN A 29 8.76 1.50 12.91
C GLN A 29 9.46 2.60 13.73
N ILE A 30 9.96 3.66 13.08
CA ILE A 30 10.57 4.82 13.77
C ILE A 30 9.50 5.53 14.60
N SER A 31 8.31 5.73 14.03
CA SER A 31 7.16 6.31 14.74
C SER A 31 6.77 5.49 15.97
N ALA A 32 6.67 4.17 15.83
CA ALA A 32 6.37 3.22 16.89
C ALA A 32 7.40 3.28 18.04
N ASN A 33 8.68 3.29 17.68
CA ASN A 33 9.78 3.36 18.65
C ASN A 33 9.84 4.71 19.38
N SER A 34 9.32 5.78 18.76
CA SER A 34 9.22 7.10 19.39
C SER A 34 7.99 7.27 20.29
N HIS A 35 7.12 6.25 20.40
CA HIS A 35 5.85 6.32 21.13
C HIS A 35 4.96 7.49 20.70
N SER A 36 5.11 7.91 19.44
CA SER A 36 4.36 9.05 18.92
C SER A 36 3.00 8.58 18.41
N ALA A 37 1.96 9.38 18.67
CA ALA A 37 0.62 9.15 18.12
C ALA A 37 0.56 9.21 16.57
N ASN A 38 1.69 9.48 15.90
CA ASN A 38 1.80 9.50 14.45
C ASN A 38 1.83 8.09 13.83
N GLU A 39 2.04 7.04 14.62
CA GLU A 39 2.00 5.65 14.14
C GLU A 39 0.61 5.33 13.59
N ASP A 40 -0.42 5.52 14.41
CA ASP A 40 -1.83 5.33 14.04
C ASP A 40 -2.20 6.15 12.78
N TYR A 41 -1.67 7.37 12.66
CA TYR A 41 -1.94 8.24 11.51
C TYR A 41 -1.41 7.66 10.19
N LEU A 42 -0.18 7.12 10.18
CA LEU A 42 0.43 6.53 8.98
C LEU A 42 -0.26 5.23 8.55
N GLU A 43 -0.65 4.39 9.53
CA GLU A 43 -1.39 3.16 9.25
C GLU A 43 -2.77 3.45 8.67
N ILE A 44 -3.53 4.35 9.31
CA ILE A 44 -4.85 4.78 8.85
C ILE A 44 -4.76 5.42 7.46
N LEU A 45 -3.76 6.28 7.22
CA LEU A 45 -3.56 6.91 5.93
C LEU A 45 -3.31 5.87 4.83
N THR A 46 -2.47 4.87 5.10
CA THR A 46 -2.18 3.79 4.15
C THR A 46 -3.43 2.98 3.81
N LEU A 47 -4.23 2.63 4.82
CA LEU A 47 -5.51 1.95 4.65
C LEU A 47 -6.47 2.79 3.79
N LEU A 48 -6.56 4.08 4.07
CA LEU A 48 -7.47 5.00 3.38
C LEU A 48 -7.09 5.18 1.91
N VAL A 49 -5.80 5.25 1.60
CA VAL A 49 -5.28 5.26 0.22
C VAL A 49 -5.64 3.96 -0.52
N ALA A 50 -5.52 2.80 0.13
CA ALA A 50 -5.88 1.52 -0.47
C ALA A 50 -7.39 1.46 -0.80
N ILE A 51 -8.26 1.87 0.14
CA ILE A 51 -9.72 1.86 -0.04
C ILE A 51 -10.15 2.82 -1.14
N ILE A 52 -9.65 4.06 -1.14
CA ILE A 52 -9.98 5.05 -2.18
C ILE A 52 -9.52 4.56 -3.56
N SER A 53 -8.30 4.04 -3.66
CA SER A 53 -7.77 3.50 -4.91
C SER A 53 -8.62 2.34 -5.41
N PHE A 54 -9.07 1.46 -4.51
CA PHE A 54 -9.95 0.34 -4.84
C PHE A 54 -11.31 0.83 -5.35
N ALA A 55 -11.99 1.73 -4.61
CA ALA A 55 -13.29 2.27 -5.02
C ALA A 55 -13.21 3.01 -6.36
N PHE A 56 -12.16 3.83 -6.55
CA PHE A 56 -11.95 4.55 -7.81
C PHE A 56 -11.64 3.60 -8.96
N SER A 57 -10.93 2.49 -8.71
CA SER A 57 -10.65 1.48 -9.72
C SER A 57 -11.93 0.78 -10.21
N ILE A 58 -12.84 0.42 -9.30
CA ILE A 58 -14.15 -0.15 -9.62
C ILE A 58 -14.94 0.86 -10.47
N TYR A 59 -14.99 2.12 -10.03
CA TYR A 59 -15.68 3.16 -10.79
C TYR A 59 -15.16 3.27 -12.24
N LEU A 60 -13.83 3.27 -12.42
CA LEU A 60 -13.21 3.35 -13.74
C LEU A 60 -13.51 2.13 -14.62
N ILE A 61 -13.50 0.93 -14.05
CA ILE A 61 -13.76 -0.33 -14.78
C ILE A 61 -15.22 -0.39 -15.22
N PHE A 62 -16.16 -0.20 -14.29
CA PHE A 62 -17.58 -0.46 -14.54
C PHE A 62 -18.31 0.71 -15.19
N PHE A 63 -18.03 1.95 -14.79
CA PHE A 63 -18.77 3.12 -15.28
C PHE A 63 -18.08 3.84 -16.44
N LYS A 64 -16.75 3.97 -16.38
CA LYS A 64 -15.98 4.65 -17.44
C LYS A 64 -15.45 3.69 -18.52
N LYS A 65 -15.56 2.37 -18.31
CA LYS A 65 -14.97 1.31 -19.16
C LYS A 65 -13.48 1.57 -19.48
N ASN A 66 -12.77 2.20 -18.54
CA ASN A 66 -11.38 2.60 -18.71
C ASN A 66 -10.45 1.47 -18.30
N LYS A 67 -9.61 1.01 -19.24
CA LYS A 67 -8.66 -0.08 -19.04
C LYS A 67 -7.61 0.22 -17.96
N ASN A 68 -7.34 1.50 -17.67
CA ASN A 68 -6.42 1.90 -16.60
C ASN A 68 -6.99 1.58 -15.20
N GLY A 69 -8.30 1.38 -15.06
CA GLY A 69 -8.91 0.95 -13.81
C GLY A 69 -8.34 -0.39 -13.32
N PHE A 70 -7.96 -1.31 -14.22
CA PHE A 70 -7.31 -2.56 -13.83
C PHE A 70 -5.92 -2.35 -13.22
N LEU A 71 -5.13 -1.40 -13.72
CA LEU A 71 -3.82 -1.08 -13.13
C LEU A 71 -3.97 -0.52 -11.72
N LEU A 72 -4.96 0.36 -11.54
CA LEU A 72 -5.23 0.95 -10.23
C LEU A 72 -5.80 -0.08 -9.23
N LEU A 73 -6.64 -1.00 -9.71
CA LEU A 73 -7.15 -2.11 -8.90
C LEU A 73 -6.01 -2.98 -8.39
N LEU A 74 -5.05 -3.29 -9.26
CA LEU A 74 -3.89 -4.11 -8.92
C LEU A 74 -2.95 -3.38 -7.95
N PHE A 75 -2.76 -2.07 -8.12
CA PHE A 75 -2.07 -1.25 -7.13
C PHE A 75 -2.76 -1.31 -5.77
N ALA A 76 -4.08 -1.09 -5.72
CA ALA A 76 -4.84 -1.11 -4.48
C ALA A 76 -4.79 -2.47 -3.78
N LEU A 77 -4.93 -3.57 -4.52
CA LEU A 77 -4.80 -4.93 -3.99
C LEU A 77 -3.40 -5.21 -3.48
N ASN A 78 -2.36 -4.78 -4.19
CA ASN A 78 -0.98 -4.95 -3.75
C ASN A 78 -0.74 -4.22 -2.42
N VAL A 79 -1.15 -2.95 -2.31
CA VAL A 79 -1.08 -2.20 -1.04
C VAL A 79 -1.87 -2.92 0.06
N ALA A 80 -3.06 -3.44 -0.24
CA ALA A 80 -3.90 -4.13 0.73
C ALA A 80 -3.25 -5.39 1.32
N LEU A 81 -2.44 -6.11 0.54
CA LEU A 81 -1.68 -7.27 1.03
C LEU A 81 -0.67 -6.92 2.13
N TRP A 82 -0.20 -5.68 2.18
CA TRP A 82 0.74 -5.22 3.20
C TRP A 82 0.07 -4.72 4.48
N ILE A 83 -1.23 -4.45 4.46
CA ILE A 83 -1.98 -3.94 5.62
C ILE A 83 -1.74 -4.79 6.87
N PRO A 84 -1.91 -6.14 6.86
CA PRO A 84 -1.72 -6.93 8.07
C PRO A 84 -0.29 -6.82 8.64
N LYS A 85 0.70 -6.70 7.76
CA LYS A 85 2.10 -6.55 8.17
C LYS A 85 2.37 -5.17 8.77
N ILE A 86 1.78 -4.12 8.19
CA ILE A 86 1.89 -2.75 8.67
C ILE A 86 1.30 -2.63 10.07
N PHE A 87 0.05 -3.05 10.27
CA PHE A 87 -0.65 -3.02 11.56
C PHE A 87 -0.08 -3.98 12.63
N SER A 88 0.87 -4.85 12.25
CA SER A 88 1.57 -5.73 13.17
C SER A 88 2.92 -5.18 13.64
N ILE A 89 3.32 -4.01 13.13
CA ILE A 89 4.54 -3.34 13.58
C ILE A 89 4.29 -2.84 15.00
N ASN A 90 5.09 -3.35 15.93
CA ASN A 90 5.07 -2.89 17.31
C ASN A 90 6.40 -2.20 17.63
N CYS A 91 6.42 -1.42 18.71
CA CYS A 91 7.65 -0.87 19.26
C CYS A 91 8.66 -2.00 19.55
N LYS A 92 9.80 -1.97 18.86
CA LYS A 92 10.88 -2.96 19.04
C LYS A 92 11.52 -2.86 20.42
N ILE A 93 11.56 -1.65 20.98
CA ILE A 93 12.14 -1.38 22.29
C ILE A 93 11.25 -1.98 23.38
N CYS A 94 9.92 -1.82 23.28
CA CYS A 94 8.98 -2.37 24.25
C CYS A 94 8.79 -3.89 24.17
N SER A 95 9.07 -4.51 23.03
CA SER A 95 8.97 -5.96 22.85
C SER A 95 10.22 -6.71 23.33
N THR A 96 11.31 -6.00 23.64
CA THR A 96 12.54 -6.56 24.22
C THR A 96 12.66 -6.37 25.73
N VAL A 97 11.68 -5.73 26.39
CA VAL A 97 11.60 -5.60 27.86
C VAL A 97 10.89 -6.80 28.46
#